data_AF-A0A3D4BIQ6-F1
#
_entry.id   AF-A0A3D4BIQ6-F1
#
_cell.length_a   1.000
_cell.length_b   1.000
_cell.length_c   1.000
_cell.angle_alpha   90.00
_cell.angle_beta   90.00
_cell.angle_gamma   90.00
#
_symmetry.space_group_name_H-M   'P 1'
#
loop_
_entity.id
_entity.type
_entity.pdbx_description
1 polymer ?
#
loop_
_entity_poly.entity_id
_entity_poly.type
_entity_poly.pdbx_seq_one_letter_code
_entity_poly.pdbx_strand_id
1 'polypeptide(L)'
;MQVIKDNKSLAAAIAELENKKKCEGILLQKHFEFTVHSLNPINMVKEKFNETINSPDLKGKILGTAFSLASGYFTNSLIVGSSANPLKRMLASFVQNKVSSLSSVNTDEVK
;
A
#
# COMPACT_ATOMS: atom_id res chain seq x y z
N MET A 1 30.08 4.75 -42.62
CA MET A 1 31.52 5.10 -42.60
C MET A 1 31.87 5.66 -43.97
N GLN A 2 32.16 6.96 -44.07
CA GLN A 2 32.57 7.55 -45.34
C GLN A 2 33.99 7.10 -45.70
N VAL A 3 34.22 6.76 -46.97
CA VAL A 3 35.56 6.40 -47.47
C VAL A 3 36.35 7.69 -47.68
N ILE A 4 37.45 7.86 -46.95
CA ILE A 4 38.30 9.05 -47.02
C ILE A 4 39.13 8.98 -48.31
N LYS A 5 38.93 9.94 -49.21
CA LYS A 5 39.63 10.02 -50.51
C LYS A 5 40.27 11.38 -50.77
N ASP A 6 39.76 12.42 -50.13
CA ASP A 6 40.23 13.81 -50.28
C ASP A 6 40.05 14.62 -48.97
N ASN A 7 40.63 15.83 -48.92
CA ASN A 7 40.58 16.69 -47.74
C ASN A 7 39.15 17.07 -47.29
N LYS A 8 38.19 17.15 -48.21
CA LYS A 8 36.80 17.46 -47.88
C LYS A 8 36.11 16.27 -47.22
N SER A 9 36.35 15.06 -47.73
CA SER A 9 35.88 13.81 -47.13
C SER A 9 36.50 13.55 -45.74
N LEU A 10 37.76 13.95 -45.55
CA LEU A 10 38.44 13.89 -44.27
C LEU A 10 37.81 14.85 -43.25
N ALA A 11 37.58 16.11 -43.63
CA ALA A 11 36.94 17.10 -42.75
C ALA A 11 35.51 16.69 -42.36
N ALA A 12 34.75 16.12 -43.30
CA ALA A 12 33.41 15.60 -43.02
C ALA A 12 33.44 14.42 -42.04
N ALA A 13 34.39 13.48 -42.21
CA ALA A 13 34.56 12.36 -41.29
C ALA A 13 34.99 12.81 -39.89
N ILE A 14 35.86 13.83 -39.78
CA ILE A 14 36.26 14.41 -38.49
C ILE A 14 35.04 15.02 -37.78
N ALA A 15 34.25 15.83 -38.49
CA ALA A 15 33.04 16.42 -37.92
C ALA A 15 32.00 15.37 -37.49
N GLU A 16 31.85 14.28 -38.25
CA GLU A 16 31.00 13.14 -37.89
C GLU A 16 31.51 12.47 -36.60
N LEU A 17 32.81 12.19 -36.51
CA LEU A 17 33.42 11.54 -35.35
C LEU A 17 33.38 12.43 -34.10
N GLU A 18 33.57 13.73 -34.23
CA GLU A 18 33.46 14.69 -33.12
C GLU A 18 32.03 14.74 -32.57
N ASN A 19 31.04 14.80 -33.45
CA ASN A 19 29.63 14.74 -33.05
C ASN A 19 29.31 13.40 -32.36
N LYS A 20 29.78 12.29 -32.93
CA LYS A 20 29.60 10.96 -32.33
C LYS A 20 30.23 10.88 -30.94
N LYS A 21 31.48 11.32 -30.80
CA LYS A 21 32.19 11.37 -29.51
C LYS A 21 31.45 12.22 -28.48
N LYS A 22 30.90 13.36 -28.90
CA LYS A 22 30.10 14.23 -28.02
C LYS A 22 28.81 13.55 -27.56
N CYS A 23 28.07 12.92 -28.47
CA CYS A 23 26.86 12.17 -28.13
C CYS A 23 27.16 10.99 -27.20
N GLU A 24 28.20 10.21 -27.50
CA GLU A 24 28.63 9.09 -26.65
C GLU A 24 29.06 9.56 -25.25
N GLY A 25 29.75 10.69 -25.15
CA GLY A 25 30.11 11.29 -23.86
C GLY A 25 28.89 11.70 -23.01
N ILE A 26 27.89 12.34 -23.63
CA ILE A 26 26.63 12.70 -22.96
C ILE A 26 25.88 11.44 -22.51
N LEU A 27 25.81 10.42 -23.37
CA LEU A 27 25.14 9.16 -23.06
C LEU A 27 25.84 8.45 -21.90
N LEU A 28 27.17 8.43 -21.88
CA LEU A 28 27.96 7.86 -20.80
C LEU A 28 27.72 8.59 -19.47
N GLN A 29 27.68 9.93 -19.49
CA GLN A 29 27.34 10.72 -18.30
C GLN A 29 25.94 10.37 -17.79
N LYS A 30 24.95 10.26 -18.67
CA LYS A 30 23.58 9.88 -18.30
C LYS A 30 23.50 8.48 -17.71
N HIS A 31 24.19 7.51 -18.30
CA HIS A 31 24.26 6.17 -17.74
C HIS A 31 24.94 6.16 -16.38
N PHE A 32 26.02 6.93 -16.20
CA PHE A 32 26.69 7.05 -14.91
C PHE A 32 25.78 7.66 -13.83
N GLU A 33 25.11 8.77 -14.14
CA GLU A 33 24.11 9.40 -13.26
C GLU A 33 23.01 8.40 -12.85
N PHE A 34 22.47 7.66 -13.83
CA PHE A 34 21.45 6.64 -13.58
C PHE A 34 21.97 5.46 -12.75
N THR A 35 23.19 4.98 -13.02
CA THR A 35 23.81 3.90 -12.26
C THR A 35 24.07 4.32 -10.82
N VAL A 36 24.60 5.52 -10.58
CA VAL A 36 24.78 6.06 -9.23
C VAL A 36 23.43 6.23 -8.52
N HIS A 37 22.42 6.72 -9.23
CA HIS A 37 21.07 6.86 -8.68
C HIS A 37 20.44 5.52 -8.32
N SER A 38 20.56 4.50 -9.18
CA SER A 38 19.98 3.16 -8.98
C SER A 38 20.73 2.32 -7.96
N LEU A 39 22.04 2.50 -7.81
CA LEU A 39 22.85 1.86 -6.77
C LEU A 39 22.71 2.56 -5.40
N ASN A 40 22.07 3.72 -5.34
CA ASN A 40 21.77 4.38 -4.07
C ASN A 40 20.74 3.53 -3.29
N PRO A 41 21.11 2.98 -2.11
CA PRO A 41 20.24 2.09 -1.34
C PRO A 41 18.89 2.75 -1.00
N ILE A 42 18.86 4.07 -0.80
CA ILE A 42 17.64 4.82 -0.49
C ILE A 42 16.66 4.73 -1.67
N ASN A 43 17.15 4.80 -2.90
CA ASN A 43 16.32 4.73 -4.10
C ASN A 43 15.88 3.29 -4.38
N MET A 44 16.76 2.30 -4.17
CA MET A 44 16.41 0.88 -4.27
C MET A 44 15.28 0.51 -3.31
N VAL A 45 15.35 0.96 -2.05
CA VAL A 45 14.30 0.71 -1.06
C VAL A 45 13.02 1.43 -1.46
N LYS A 46 13.07 2.68 -1.91
CA LYS A 46 11.87 3.43 -2.34
C LYS A 46 11.14 2.74 -3.50
N GLU A 47 11.87 2.32 -4.54
CA GLU A 47 11.27 1.64 -5.68
C GLU A 47 10.68 0.28 -5.28
N LYS A 48 11.45 -0.55 -4.56
CA LYS A 48 11.00 -1.86 -4.10
C LYS A 48 9.84 -1.78 -3.11
N PHE A 49 9.84 -0.81 -2.20
CA PHE A 49 8.77 -0.61 -1.22
C PHE A 49 7.49 -0.13 -1.89
N ASN A 50 7.59 0.80 -2.86
CA ASN A 50 6.44 1.26 -3.64
C ASN A 50 5.85 0.13 -4.50
N GLU A 51 6.68 -0.71 -5.14
CA GLU A 51 6.24 -1.91 -5.85
C GLU A 51 5.55 -2.91 -4.90
N THR A 52 6.16 -3.14 -3.74
CA THR A 52 5.69 -4.12 -2.75
C THR A 52 4.32 -3.73 -2.20
N ILE A 53 4.14 -2.47 -1.77
CA ILE A 53 2.85 -1.96 -1.24
C ILE A 53 1.79 -1.85 -2.33
N ASN A 54 2.17 -1.63 -3.58
CA ASN A 54 1.19 -1.57 -4.67
C ASN A 54 0.80 -2.95 -5.23
N SER A 55 1.44 -4.03 -4.78
CA SER A 55 1.05 -5.37 -5.19
C SER A 55 -0.39 -5.70 -4.72
N PRO A 56 -1.26 -6.25 -5.60
CA PRO A 56 -2.63 -6.60 -5.24
C PRO A 56 -2.74 -7.58 -4.07
N ASP A 57 -1.82 -8.54 -3.99
CA ASP A 57 -1.76 -9.55 -2.92
C ASP A 57 -1.44 -8.92 -1.55
N LEU A 58 -0.47 -8.00 -1.49
CA LEU A 58 -0.11 -7.36 -0.23
C LEU A 58 -1.17 -6.35 0.23
N LYS A 59 -1.80 -5.61 -0.69
CA LYS A 59 -2.95 -4.74 -0.35
C LYS A 59 -4.08 -5.55 0.28
N GLY A 60 -4.43 -6.69 -0.31
CA GLY A 60 -5.43 -7.60 0.24
C GLY A 60 -5.06 -8.10 1.64
N LYS A 61 -3.82 -8.53 1.84
CA LYS A 61 -3.32 -9.00 3.15
C LYS A 61 -3.26 -7.91 4.21
N ILE A 62 -2.83 -6.69 3.87
CA ILE A 62 -2.78 -5.56 4.81
C ILE A 62 -4.20 -5.18 5.23
N LEU A 63 -5.13 -5.06 4.28
CA LEU A 63 -6.54 -4.76 4.58
C LEU A 63 -7.16 -5.87 5.44
N GLY A 64 -6.95 -7.14 5.08
CA GLY A 64 -7.43 -8.27 5.86
C GLY A 64 -6.83 -8.29 7.28
N THR A 65 -5.54 -8.02 7.42
CA THR A 65 -4.86 -7.95 8.72
C THR A 65 -5.39 -6.79 9.55
N ALA A 66 -5.48 -5.58 8.98
CA ALA A 66 -6.05 -4.42 9.66
C ALA A 66 -7.50 -4.66 10.09
N PHE A 67 -8.31 -5.28 9.23
CA PHE A 67 -9.69 -5.64 9.54
C PHE A 67 -9.77 -6.68 10.65
N SER A 68 -8.91 -7.70 10.62
CA SER A 68 -8.85 -8.74 11.67
C SER A 68 -8.33 -8.20 13.01
N LEU A 69 -7.39 -7.25 13.00
CA LEU A 69 -6.92 -6.56 14.21
C LEU A 69 -8.00 -5.64 14.78
N ALA A 70 -8.65 -4.85 13.93
CA ALA A 70 -9.76 -4.00 14.34
C ALA A 70 -10.91 -4.85 14.90
N SER A 71 -11.32 -5.89 14.18
CA SER A 71 -12.35 -6.83 14.62
C SER A 71 -11.96 -7.56 15.90
N GLY A 72 -10.71 -8.01 16.04
CA GLY A 72 -10.19 -8.62 17.26
C GLY A 72 -10.18 -7.65 18.45
N TYR A 73 -9.84 -6.38 18.23
CA TYR A 73 -9.88 -5.33 19.25
C TYR A 73 -11.32 -5.00 19.67
N PHE A 74 -12.25 -4.85 18.72
CA PHE A 74 -13.67 -4.68 19.00
C PHE A 74 -14.22 -5.89 19.76
N THR A 75 -13.93 -7.11 19.28
CA THR A 75 -14.33 -8.37 19.93
C THR A 75 -13.80 -8.45 21.36
N ASN A 76 -12.52 -8.18 21.60
CA ASN A 76 -11.94 -8.15 22.94
C ASN A 76 -12.58 -7.06 23.82
N SER A 77 -12.86 -5.88 23.25
CA SER A 77 -13.54 -4.82 23.97
C SER A 77 -14.96 -5.22 24.39
N LEU A 78 -15.68 -5.99 23.56
CA LEU A 78 -17.03 -6.46 23.86
C LEU A 78 -17.07 -7.68 24.79
N ILE A 79 -16.09 -8.59 24.68
CA ILE A 79 -16.05 -9.87 25.41
C ILE A 79 -15.30 -9.76 26.75
N VAL A 80 -14.16 -9.07 26.78
CA VAL A 80 -13.20 -9.09 27.92
C VAL A 80 -13.36 -7.87 28.86
N GLY A 81 -14.11 -6.83 28.47
CA GLY A 81 -14.34 -5.64 29.30
C GLY A 81 -15.12 -5.93 30.61
N SER A 82 -14.40 -5.90 31.73
CA SER A 82 -14.87 -6.21 33.11
C SER A 82 -15.59 -5.06 33.85
N SER A 83 -16.16 -4.05 33.19
CA SER A 83 -16.93 -3.04 33.92
C SER A 83 -18.05 -2.44 33.08
N ALA A 84 -19.29 -2.60 33.54
CA ALA A 84 -20.51 -1.97 33.03
C ALA A 84 -20.75 -2.11 31.51
N ASN A 85 -20.93 -3.35 31.03
CA ASN A 85 -21.05 -3.67 29.60
C ASN A 85 -22.42 -3.23 29.02
N PRO A 86 -22.52 -2.15 28.21
CA PRO A 86 -23.79 -1.62 27.71
C PRO A 86 -24.50 -2.61 26.77
N LEU A 87 -23.76 -3.45 26.04
CA LEU A 87 -24.36 -4.51 25.22
C LEU A 87 -25.04 -5.60 26.05
N LYS A 88 -24.41 -6.06 27.14
CA LYS A 88 -25.07 -7.01 28.07
C LYS A 88 -26.32 -6.40 28.67
N ARG A 89 -26.29 -5.10 28.98
CA ARG A 89 -27.45 -4.37 29.52
C ARG A 89 -28.56 -4.22 28.48
N MET A 90 -28.23 -3.92 27.22
CA MET A 90 -29.19 -3.89 26.12
C MET A 90 -29.81 -5.27 25.86
N LEU A 91 -28.99 -6.33 25.80
CA LEU A 91 -29.48 -7.70 25.64
C LEU A 91 -30.34 -8.13 26.83
N ALA A 92 -29.92 -7.82 28.05
CA ALA A 92 -30.71 -8.09 29.26
C ALA A 92 -32.05 -7.33 29.25
N SER A 93 -32.06 -6.05 28.86
CA SER A 93 -33.29 -5.26 28.71
C SER A 93 -34.20 -5.79 27.59
N PHE A 94 -33.65 -6.27 26.47
CA PHE A 94 -34.44 -6.90 25.42
C PHE A 94 -35.08 -8.21 25.87
N VAL A 95 -34.33 -9.05 26.61
CA VAL A 95 -34.86 -10.28 27.19
C VAL A 95 -35.95 -9.97 28.22
N GLN A 96 -35.72 -9.00 29.11
CA GLN A 96 -36.71 -8.57 30.09
C GLN A 96 -37.98 -8.03 29.43
N ASN A 97 -37.86 -7.16 28.42
CA ASN A 97 -39.04 -6.64 27.71
C ASN A 97 -39.82 -7.74 26.98
N LYS A 98 -39.15 -8.75 26.39
CA LYS A 98 -39.83 -9.90 25.78
C LYS A 98 -40.53 -10.77 26.80
N VAL A 99 -39.89 -11.08 27.93
CA VAL A 99 -40.50 -11.91 28.99
C VAL A 99 -41.67 -11.17 29.65
N SER A 100 -41.52 -9.88 29.96
CA SER A 100 -42.60 -9.04 30.50
C SER A 100 -43.79 -8.92 29.53
N SER A 101 -43.56 -8.88 28.21
CA SER A 101 -44.65 -8.90 27.22
C SER A 101 -45.37 -10.25 27.11
N LEU A 102 -44.71 -11.34 27.50
CA LEU A 102 -45.33 -12.67 27.55
C LEU A 102 -46.08 -12.91 28.88
N SER A 103 -45.63 -12.31 29.99
CA SER A 103 -46.27 -12.46 31.31
C SER A 103 -47.35 -11.43 31.60
N SER A 104 -47.49 -10.36 30.80
CA SER A 104 -48.57 -9.37 30.94
C SER A 104 -49.86 -9.76 30.23
N VAL A 105 -49.96 -11.00 29.73
CA VAL A 105 -51.23 -11.60 29.32
C VAL A 105 -51.78 -12.35 30.54
N ASN A 106 -52.72 -11.71 31.24
CA ASN A 106 -53.47 -12.18 32.42
C ASN A 106 -52.75 -12.25 33.77
N THR A 107 -52.66 -11.11 34.46
CA THR A 107 -52.86 -11.04 35.92
C THR A 107 -53.59 -9.74 36.29
N ASP A 108 -54.73 -9.51 35.66
CA ASP A 108 -55.84 -8.73 36.22
C ASP A 108 -56.94 -9.72 36.61
N GLU A 109 -56.69 -10.63 37.55
CA GLU A 109 -57.74 -11.48 38.18
C GLU A 109 -57.16 -12.41 39.25
N VAL A 110 -56.66 -11.89 40.37
CA VAL A 110 -56.83 -12.57 41.67
C VAL A 110 -56.93 -11.50 42.76
N LYS A 111 -58.09 -11.46 43.42
CA LYS A 111 -58.37 -10.70 44.64
C LYS A 111 -57.49 -11.11 45.80
#